data_AF-A0A936I3C0-F1
#
_entry.id   AF-A0A936I3C0-F1
#
_cell.length_a   1.000
_cell.length_b   1.000
_cell.length_c   1.000
_cell.angle_alpha   90.00
_cell.angle_beta   90.00
_cell.angle_gamma   90.00
#
_symmetry.space_group_name_H-M   'P 1'
#
loop_
_entity.id
_entity.type
_entity.pdbx_description
1 polymer ?
#
loop_
_entity_poly.entity_id
_entity_poly.type
_entity_poly.pdbx_seq_one_letter_code
_entity_poly.pdbx_strand_id
1 'polypeptide(L)' 'MSIAIKQNKKKETVITLPGKFDEIMLDQAIRYMRYLYLTRNSKATQADADALAEEINESAYRKRRKRMAS' A
#
# COMPACT_ATOMS: atom_id res chain seq x y z
N MET A 1 28.47 -9.32 -5.29
CA MET A 1 27.22 -10.02 -5.65
C MET A 1 26.22 -8.98 -6.12
N SER A 2 25.48 -9.24 -7.19
CA SER A 2 24.53 -8.30 -7.80
C SER A 2 23.08 -8.64 -7.46
N ILE A 3 22.19 -7.66 -7.56
CA ILE A 3 20.74 -7.88 -7.50
C ILE A 3 20.35 -8.70 -8.73
N ALA A 4 19.59 -9.78 -8.53
CA ALA A 4 19.09 -10.62 -9.63
C ALA A 4 17.58 -10.76 -9.54
N ILE A 5 16.90 -10.60 -10.69
CA ILE A 5 15.46 -10.80 -10.83
C ILE A 5 15.25 -11.95 -11.82
N LYS A 6 14.55 -13.00 -11.40
CA LYS A 6 14.26 -14.19 -12.23
C LYS A 6 12.85 -14.68 -11.99
N GLN A 7 12.24 -15.34 -12.98
CA GLN A 7 11.05 -16.14 -12.76
C GLN A 7 11.41 -17.58 -12.40
N ASN A 8 10.76 -18.13 -11.39
CA ASN A 8 10.92 -19.55 -11.07
C ASN A 8 9.98 -20.43 -11.91
N LYS A 9 10.08 -21.76 -11.75
CA LYS A 9 9.26 -22.73 -12.48
C LYS A 9 7.74 -22.60 -12.21
N LYS A 10 7.35 -21.91 -11.13
CA LYS A 10 5.96 -21.61 -10.77
C LYS A 10 5.47 -20.26 -11.30
N LYS A 11 6.26 -19.58 -12.15
CA LYS A 11 5.99 -18.22 -12.66
C LYS A 11 5.98 -17.14 -11.57
N GLU A 12 6.63 -17.40 -10.44
CA GLU A 12 6.81 -16.40 -9.38
C GLU A 12 8.06 -15.57 -9.68
N THR A 13 7.97 -14.26 -9.43
CA THR A 13 9.15 -13.38 -9.54
C THR A 13 9.98 -13.51 -8.27
N VAL A 14 11.24 -13.90 -8.42
CA VAL A 14 12.22 -14.07 -7.35
C VAL A 14 13.25 -12.96 -7.45
N ILE A 15 13.40 -12.20 -6.37
CA ILE A 15 14.41 -11.14 -6.23
C ILE A 15 15.48 -11.65 -5.27
N THR A 16 16.71 -11.78 -5.75
CA THR A 16 17.87 -12.11 -4.91
C THR A 16 18.63 -10.84 -4.59
N LEU A 17 18.77 -10.57 -3.29
CA LEU A 17 19.43 -9.40 -2.75
C LEU A 17 20.68 -9.84 -1.96
N PRO A 18 21.88 -9.31 -2.26
CA PRO A 18 23.10 -9.73 -1.58
C PRO A 18 23.40 -8.93 -0.30
N GLY A 19 23.65 -9.61 0.83
CA GLY A 19 24.16 -9.00 2.06
C GLY A 19 23.13 -8.81 3.18
N LYS A 20 23.47 -7.99 4.17
CA LYS A 20 22.55 -7.56 5.25
C LYS A 20 21.77 -6.35 4.76
N PHE A 21 20.48 -6.52 4.49
CA PHE A 21 19.57 -5.42 4.19
C PHE A 21 18.91 -4.90 5.47
N ASP A 22 18.60 -3.62 5.48
CA ASP A 22 17.70 -3.05 6.47
C ASP A 22 16.30 -3.63 6.26
N GLU A 23 15.82 -4.38 7.26
CA GLU A 23 14.50 -5.04 7.24
C GLU A 23 13.37 -4.03 7.06
N ILE A 24 13.51 -2.81 7.60
CA ILE A 24 12.48 -1.76 7.51
C ILE A 24 12.37 -1.28 6.06
N MET A 25 13.51 -1.04 5.40
CA MET A 25 13.52 -0.63 4.00
C MET A 25 12.94 -1.72 3.09
N LEU A 26 13.26 -2.99 3.38
CA LEU A 26 12.74 -4.11 2.60
C LEU A 26 11.22 -4.28 2.78
N ASP A 27 10.71 -4.14 4.00
CA ASP A 27 9.27 -4.18 4.27
C ASP A 27 8.53 -3.05 3.55
N GLN A 28 9.08 -1.82 3.56
CA GLN A 28 8.51 -0.70 2.80
C GLN A 28 8.45 -0.97 1.30
N ALA A 29 9.53 -1.51 0.72
CA ALA A 29 9.56 -1.86 -0.69
C ALA A 29 8.52 -2.94 -1.05
N ILE A 30 8.38 -3.97 -0.21
CA ILE A 30 7.38 -5.03 -0.40
C ILE A 30 5.96 -4.46 -0.31
N ARG A 31 5.67 -3.60 0.68
CA ARG A 31 4.37 -2.95 0.82
C ARG A 31 4.03 -2.10 -0.40
N TYR A 32 5.00 -1.35 -0.93
CA TYR A 32 4.77 -0.52 -2.11
C TYR A 32 4.54 -1.37 -3.36
N MET A 33 5.32 -2.43 -3.58
CA MET A 33 5.06 -3.37 -4.68
C MET A 33 3.68 -4.02 -4.57
N ARG A 34 3.24 -4.37 -3.36
CA ARG A 34 1.90 -4.91 -3.11
C ARG A 34 0.82 -3.88 -3.42
N TYR A 35 1.01 -2.62 -3.00
CA TYR A 35 0.10 -1.53 -3.34
C TYR A 35 -0.05 -1.41 -4.86
N LEU A 36 1.07 -1.28 -5.60
CA LEU A 36 1.04 -1.18 -7.06
C LEU A 36 0.36 -2.38 -7.72
N TYR A 37 0.60 -3.59 -7.21
CA TYR A 37 -0.07 -4.79 -7.74
C TYR A 37 -1.58 -4.76 -7.53
N LEU A 38 -2.03 -4.34 -6.35
CA LEU A 38 -3.46 -4.25 -6.02
C LEU A 38 -4.14 -3.11 -6.78
N THR A 39 -3.43 -2.00 -7.02
CA THR A 39 -3.98 -0.83 -7.70
C THR A 39 -3.73 -0.80 -9.20
N ARG A 40 -3.04 -1.80 -9.78
CA ARG A 40 -2.65 -1.82 -11.22
C ARG A 40 -3.78 -1.62 -12.22
N ASN A 41 -5.02 -1.97 -11.83
CA ASN A 41 -6.22 -1.82 -12.66
C ASN A 41 -7.20 -0.80 -12.07
N SER A 42 -6.81 -0.11 -11.00
CA SER A 42 -7.62 0.92 -10.39
C SER A 42 -7.75 2.08 -11.36
N LYS A 43 -8.99 2.49 -11.63
CA LYS A 43 -9.29 3.74 -12.33
C LYS A 43 -9.44 4.91 -11.35
N ALA A 44 -9.39 4.62 -10.05
CA ALA A 44 -9.53 5.64 -9.02
C ALA A 44 -8.36 6.62 -9.13
N THR A 45 -8.71 7.88 -9.28
CA THR A 45 -7.78 9.00 -9.26
C THR A 45 -7.43 9.38 -7.83
N GLN A 46 -6.41 10.20 -7.65
CA GLN A 46 -6.12 10.79 -6.34
C GLN A 46 -7.33 11.56 -5.80
N ALA A 47 -8.06 12.27 -6.67
CA ALA A 47 -9.27 12.99 -6.29
C ALA A 47 -10.36 12.05 -5.74
N ASP A 48 -10.50 10.84 -6.28
CA ASP A 48 -11.45 9.86 -5.76
C ASP A 48 -11.04 9.36 -4.36
N ALA A 49 -9.73 9.20 -4.13
CA ALA A 49 -9.19 8.84 -2.82
C ALA A 49 -9.38 9.97 -1.80
N ASP A 50 -9.17 11.22 -2.20
CA ASP A 50 -9.32 12.40 -1.35
C ASP A 50 -10.79 12.64 -0.99
N ALA A 51 -11.70 12.51 -1.96
CA ALA A 51 -13.14 12.61 -1.72
C ALA A 51 -13.64 11.56 -0.73
N LEU A 52 -13.17 10.32 -0.84
CA LEU A 52 -13.49 9.27 0.12
C LEU A 52 -12.94 9.58 1.52
N ALA A 53 -11.74 10.14 1.62
CA ALA A 53 -11.15 10.54 2.89
C ALA A 53 -11.95 11.67 3.57
N GLU A 54 -12.38 12.67 2.81
CA GLU A 54 -13.26 13.74 3.30
C GLU A 54 -14.59 13.18 3.81
N GLU A 55 -15.25 12.30 3.04
CA GLU A 55 -16.52 11.68 3.44
C GLU A 55 -16.40 10.89 4.76
N ILE A 56 -15.34 10.08 4.89
CA ILE A 56 -15.07 9.31 6.11
C ILE A 56 -14.83 10.25 7.30
N ASN A 57 -14.04 11.30 7.11
CA ASN A 57 -13.72 12.27 8.16
C ASN A 57 -14.97 13.03 8.62
N GLU A 58 -15.82 13.47 7.70
CA GLU A 58 -17.10 14.10 8.03
C GLU A 58 -18.01 13.14 8.81
N SER A 59 -18.13 11.89 8.35
CA SER A 59 -18.93 10.86 9.02
C SER A 59 -18.42 10.59 10.44
N ALA A 60 -17.10 10.49 10.61
CA ALA A 60 -16.45 10.32 11.91
C ALA A 60 -16.70 11.53 12.83
N TYR A 61 -16.59 12.75 12.29
CA TYR A 61 -16.85 13.98 13.02
C TYR A 61 -18.31 14.09 13.50
N ARG A 62 -19.28 13.80 12.62
CA ARG A 62 -20.71 13.77 12.96
C ARG A 62 -21.00 12.75 14.06
N LYS A 63 -20.43 11.54 13.96
CA LYS A 63 -20.52 10.51 15.02
C LYS A 63 -19.94 11.00 16.35
N ARG A 64 -18.79 11.67 16.32
CA ARG A 64 -18.14 12.21 17.52
C ARG A 64 -18.99 13.31 18.16
N ARG A 65 -19.50 14.27 17.39
CA ARG A 65 -20.42 15.31 17.90
C ARG A 65 -21.68 14.73 18.53
N LYS A 66 -22.29 13.73 17.90
CA LYS A 66 -23.48 13.06 18.45
C LYS A 66 -23.23 12.42 19.81
N ARG A 67 -22.02 11.85 20.02
CA ARG A 67 -21.60 11.29 21.31
C ARG A 67 -21.26 12.32 22.37
N MET A 68 -20.87 13.54 21.97
CA MET A 68 -20.57 14.63 22.91
C MET A 68 -21.80 15.46 23.29
N ALA A 69 -22.91 15.30 22.57
CA ALA A 69 -24.19 15.96 22.83
C ALA A 69 -25.17 15.09 23.66
N SER A 70 -24.73 13.90 24.11
CA SER A 70 -25.41 12.98 25.01
C SER A 70 -24.66 12.90 26.33
#